data_AF-A0A924LXT5-F1
#
_entry.id   AF-A0A924LXT5-F1
#
_cell.length_a   1.000
_cell.length_b   1.000
_cell.length_c   1.000
_cell.angle_alpha   90.00
_cell.angle_beta   90.00
_cell.angle_gamma   90.00
#
_symmetry.space_group_name_H-M   'P 1'
#
loop_
_entity.id
_entity.type
_entity.pdbx_description
1 polymer ?
#
loop_
_entity_poly.entity_id
_entity_poly.type
_entity_poly.pdbx_seq_one_letter_code
_entity_poly.pdbx_strand_id
1 'polypeptide(L)'
;MKIIRTAGLGIFILSILIFISTLFIGGFSLSELAIQKTFKGKNPKLIENFTKIAQQKGVLNLEINNSYNFINDKIAPLIEEYNSKITAEIASKKGLSQQEIDMILVQSTANNQVNYSKSILENIFKTQPEKIKIVDNATNWMYTSSKKYDKLADFKNDFNNKISDINKQNASEFLIYDNKYVRYDIAKAASIGLVVDNKWLFWFLTFGLGIIGSLMFIISGLFLEPIAGIKNNGIYLETATNRGWVGVCVFGFLVTFYVLLYFNPYLIISWTNIVDPLKQIFVADGVASQWFLYGILYCTSMIVMGIRMFIKYRHNQYQIVRTASVLFFQIIFAFLLVEILPLFGLPGVDLKNAWPLDYNFVTDWNVKQYLDAGHLGKFMFFWGIILSIVVVPTMVYFFGKRWYCSWV
;
A
#
# COMPACT_ATOMS: atom_id res chain seq x y z
N MET A 1 -34.85 -12.80 25.14
CA MET A 1 -34.32 -12.94 23.75
C MET A 1 -34.43 -11.67 22.91
N LYS A 2 -35.59 -11.02 22.76
CA LYS A 2 -35.70 -9.76 21.98
C LYS A 2 -34.78 -8.64 22.50
N ILE A 3 -34.72 -8.44 23.82
CA ILE A 3 -33.83 -7.45 24.45
C ILE A 3 -32.35 -7.73 24.12
N ILE A 4 -31.92 -8.99 24.23
CA ILE A 4 -30.55 -9.43 23.91
C ILE A 4 -30.24 -9.15 22.44
N ARG A 5 -31.19 -9.38 21.53
CA ARG A 5 -31.04 -9.08 20.10
C ARG A 5 -30.80 -7.60 19.86
N THR A 6 -31.62 -6.73 20.43
CA THR A 6 -31.48 -5.27 20.29
C THR A 6 -30.20 -4.77 20.95
N ALA A 7 -29.84 -5.28 22.13
CA ALA A 7 -28.59 -4.96 22.80
C ALA A 7 -27.38 -5.36 21.95
N GLY A 8 -27.40 -6.56 21.34
CA GLY A 8 -26.35 -7.02 20.42
C GLY A 8 -26.17 -6.09 19.22
N LEU A 9 -27.27 -5.63 18.61
CA LEU A 9 -27.22 -4.64 17.54
C LEU A 9 -26.61 -3.31 18.01
N GLY A 10 -26.99 -2.83 19.20
CA GLY A 10 -26.42 -1.62 19.79
C GLY A 10 -24.91 -1.72 20.03
N ILE A 11 -24.44 -2.86 20.57
CA ILE A 11 -23.01 -3.13 20.78
C ILE A 11 -22.24 -3.15 19.45
N PHE A 12 -22.81 -3.77 18.41
CA PHE A 12 -22.20 -3.79 17.07
C PHE A 12 -22.09 -2.40 16.45
N ILE A 13 -23.14 -1.58 16.54
CA ILE A 13 -23.11 -0.20 16.04
C ILE A 13 -22.07 0.63 16.81
N LEU A 14 -22.04 0.49 18.14
CA LEU A 14 -21.05 1.16 18.98
C LEU A 14 -19.62 0.79 18.58
N SER A 15 -19.34 -0.48 18.31
CA SER A 15 -18.00 -0.93 17.93
C SER A 15 -17.54 -0.33 16.59
N ILE A 16 -18.46 -0.18 15.62
CA ILE A 16 -18.20 0.51 14.35
C ILE A 16 -17.93 2.00 14.58
N LEU A 17 -18.73 2.67 15.42
CA LEU A 17 -18.54 4.08 15.73
C LEU A 17 -17.20 4.33 16.43
N ILE A 18 -16.81 3.46 17.37
CA ILE A 18 -15.48 3.50 18.00
C ILE A 18 -14.40 3.31 16.92
N PHE A 19 -14.54 2.31 16.05
CA PHE A 19 -13.59 2.04 14.97
C PHE A 19 -13.37 3.27 14.09
N ILE A 20 -14.44 3.91 13.61
CA ILE A 20 -14.35 5.14 12.80
C ILE A 20 -13.74 6.29 13.60
N SER A 21 -14.13 6.45 14.86
CA SER A 21 -13.63 7.54 15.72
C SER A 21 -12.13 7.47 15.95
N THR A 22 -11.52 6.27 15.90
CA THR A 22 -10.05 6.12 16.05
C THR A 22 -9.23 6.84 14.98
N LEU A 23 -9.82 7.16 13.81
CA LEU A 23 -9.14 7.98 12.80
C LEU A 23 -8.85 9.41 13.28
N PHE A 24 -9.60 9.89 14.27
CA PHE A 24 -9.52 11.24 14.80
C PHE A 24 -8.85 11.29 16.18
N ILE A 25 -8.33 10.16 16.66
CA ILE A 25 -7.72 10.02 17.99
C ILE A 25 -6.25 9.62 17.82
N GLY A 26 -5.36 10.43 18.38
CA GLY A 26 -3.91 10.22 18.35
C GLY A 26 -3.16 11.37 17.69
N GLY A 27 -1.86 11.16 17.50
CA GLY A 27 -1.00 12.12 16.83
C GLY A 27 0.15 11.44 16.10
N PHE A 28 0.97 12.26 15.46
CA PHE A 28 2.13 11.84 14.70
C PHE A 28 3.32 12.69 15.12
N SER A 29 4.44 12.05 15.41
CA SER A 29 5.69 12.72 15.76
C SER A 29 6.86 11.99 15.09
N LEU A 30 7.59 12.73 14.24
CA LEU A 30 8.74 12.17 13.54
C LEU A 30 9.94 12.14 14.48
N SER A 31 10.17 10.99 15.13
CA SER A 31 11.34 10.76 15.97
C SER A 31 12.49 10.10 15.19
N GLU A 32 13.71 10.16 15.74
CA GLU A 32 14.85 9.43 15.16
C GLU A 32 14.58 7.93 15.05
N LEU A 33 13.90 7.37 16.05
CA LEU A 33 13.50 5.96 16.08
C LEU A 33 12.47 5.64 14.98
N ALA A 34 11.54 6.57 14.70
CA ALA A 34 10.60 6.43 13.58
C ALA A 34 11.32 6.43 12.23
N ILE A 35 12.32 7.31 12.04
CA ILE A 35 13.15 7.37 10.82
C ILE A 35 13.94 6.06 10.66
N GLN A 36 14.59 5.60 11.73
CA GLN A 36 15.35 4.34 11.73
C GLN A 36 14.48 3.13 11.40
N LYS A 37 13.26 3.05 11.97
CA LYS A 37 12.31 1.98 11.66
C LYS A 37 11.86 2.02 10.21
N THR A 38 11.56 3.21 9.70
CA THR A 38 11.05 3.39 8.33
C THR A 38 12.06 3.00 7.27
N PHE A 39 13.33 3.37 7.47
CA PHE A 39 14.38 3.14 6.49
C PHE A 39 15.34 2.02 6.88
N LYS A 40 14.89 1.09 7.74
CA LYS A 40 15.66 -0.10 8.13
C LYS A 40 16.06 -0.89 6.88
N GLY A 41 17.34 -1.24 6.77
CA GLY A 41 17.88 -1.99 5.62
C GLY A 41 18.19 -1.12 4.40
N LYS A 42 17.93 0.20 4.44
CA LYS A 42 18.44 1.16 3.44
C LYS A 42 19.83 1.67 3.82
N ASN A 43 20.43 2.47 2.93
CA ASN A 43 21.75 3.07 3.15
C ASN A 43 21.80 3.87 4.47
N PRO A 44 22.74 3.59 5.40
CA PRO A 44 22.84 4.32 6.66
C PRO A 44 22.97 5.84 6.51
N LYS A 45 23.60 6.31 5.43
CA LYS A 45 23.72 7.76 5.14
C LYS A 45 22.37 8.43 4.89
N LEU A 46 21.38 7.68 4.40
CA LEU A 46 20.01 8.19 4.23
C LEU A 46 19.42 8.56 5.57
N ILE A 47 19.51 7.67 6.57
CA ILE A 47 18.98 7.91 7.91
C ILE A 47 19.64 9.14 8.52
N GLU A 48 20.97 9.23 8.47
CA GLU A 48 21.72 10.35 9.03
C GLU A 48 21.33 11.68 8.37
N ASN A 49 21.35 11.75 7.04
CA ASN A 49 21.05 12.96 6.29
C ASN A 49 19.59 13.39 6.44
N PHE A 50 18.65 12.42 6.41
CA PHE A 50 17.23 12.71 6.58
C PHE A 50 16.94 13.25 7.99
N THR A 51 17.52 12.66 9.03
CA THR A 51 17.40 13.14 10.41
C THR A 51 17.97 14.56 10.57
N LYS A 52 19.16 14.83 10.01
CA LYS A 52 19.76 16.17 10.04
C LYS A 52 18.87 17.23 9.40
N ILE A 53 18.27 16.93 8.25
CA ILE A 53 17.37 17.87 7.55
C ILE A 53 16.06 18.05 8.35
N ALA A 54 15.51 16.96 8.89
CA ALA A 54 14.32 17.02 9.74
C ALA A 54 14.54 17.91 10.97
N GLN A 55 15.73 17.83 11.58
CA GLN A 55 16.14 18.68 12.69
C GLN A 55 16.30 20.14 12.27
N GLN A 56 16.97 20.41 11.14
CA GLN A 56 17.16 21.77 10.59
C GLN A 56 15.83 22.47 10.28
N LYS A 57 14.83 21.72 9.82
CA LYS A 57 13.48 22.24 9.53
C LYS A 57 12.56 22.32 10.74
N GLY A 58 13.02 21.88 11.92
CA GLY A 58 12.18 21.84 13.13
C GLY A 58 10.98 20.89 13.01
N VAL A 59 11.09 19.85 12.17
CA VAL A 59 10.05 18.83 11.99
C VAL A 59 10.27 17.66 12.95
N LEU A 60 11.51 17.44 13.39
CA LEU A 60 11.85 16.36 14.33
C LEU A 60 11.13 16.55 15.67
N ASN A 61 10.49 15.49 16.16
CA ASN A 61 9.71 15.43 17.40
C ASN A 61 8.53 16.42 17.48
N LEU A 62 8.13 17.04 16.37
CA LEU A 62 6.95 17.90 16.31
C LEU A 62 5.68 17.04 16.32
N GLU A 63 4.81 17.26 17.31
CA GLU A 63 3.53 16.54 17.41
C GLU A 63 2.45 17.17 16.53
N ILE A 64 1.79 16.33 15.73
CA ILE A 64 0.73 16.73 14.80
C ILE A 64 -0.45 15.77 14.93
N ASN A 65 -1.65 16.30 15.22
CA ASN A 65 -2.84 15.49 15.52
C ASN A 65 -3.58 14.98 14.27
N ASN A 66 -3.09 15.28 13.06
CA ASN A 66 -3.74 14.90 11.81
C ASN A 66 -2.74 14.28 10.83
N SER A 67 -3.03 13.06 10.37
CA SER A 67 -2.18 12.32 9.42
C SER A 67 -1.99 13.07 8.09
N TYR A 68 -3.04 13.74 7.60
CA TYR A 68 -2.97 14.54 6.38
C TYR A 68 -1.95 15.67 6.49
N ASN A 69 -2.04 16.47 7.55
CA ASN A 69 -1.14 17.61 7.76
C ASN A 69 0.29 17.13 8.03
N PHE A 70 0.43 16.03 8.80
CA PHE A 70 1.73 15.41 9.04
C PHE A 70 2.39 15.01 7.72
N ILE A 71 1.69 14.26 6.86
CA ILE A 71 2.26 13.78 5.60
C ILE A 71 2.43 14.89 4.55
N ASN A 72 1.37 15.62 4.24
CA ASN A 72 1.38 16.55 3.11
C ASN A 72 2.08 17.87 3.44
N ASP A 73 1.94 18.38 4.67
CA ASP A 73 2.49 19.70 5.01
C ASP A 73 3.91 19.62 5.59
N LYS A 74 4.30 18.47 6.17
CA LYS A 74 5.64 18.30 6.79
C LYS A 74 6.51 17.28 6.09
N ILE A 75 6.03 16.05 5.89
CA ILE A 75 6.86 14.96 5.37
C ILE A 75 7.14 15.11 3.87
N ALA A 76 6.15 15.44 3.04
CA ALA A 76 6.36 15.58 1.60
C ALA A 76 7.38 16.69 1.25
N PRO A 77 7.30 17.92 1.82
CA PRO A 77 8.33 18.93 1.62
C PRO A 77 9.71 18.51 2.15
N LEU A 78 9.74 17.76 3.26
CA LEU A 78 10.98 17.23 3.83
C LEU A 78 11.65 16.20 2.90
N ILE A 79 10.87 15.33 2.26
CA ILE A 79 11.36 14.38 1.26
C ILE A 79 11.91 15.13 0.03
N GLU A 80 11.19 16.16 -0.43
CA GLU A 80 11.63 16.97 -1.57
C GLU A 80 12.98 17.66 -1.29
N GLU A 81 13.13 18.26 -0.11
CA GLU A 81 14.39 18.89 0.29
C GLU A 81 15.53 17.87 0.44
N TYR A 82 15.26 16.71 1.06
CA TYR A 82 16.22 15.63 1.15
C TYR A 82 16.70 15.20 -0.24
N ASN A 83 15.77 14.94 -1.15
CA ASN A 83 16.07 14.52 -2.51
C ASN A 83 16.87 15.60 -3.26
N SER A 84 16.54 16.87 -3.08
CA SER A 84 17.26 18.00 -3.67
C SER A 84 18.71 18.08 -3.17
N LYS A 85 18.93 18.00 -1.85
CA LYS A 85 20.29 18.04 -1.26
C LYS A 85 21.14 16.84 -1.68
N ILE A 86 20.57 15.63 -1.66
CA ILE A 86 21.28 14.41 -2.09
C ILE A 86 21.61 14.47 -3.58
N THR A 87 20.67 14.92 -4.41
CA THR A 87 20.92 15.07 -5.86
C THR A 87 22.06 16.06 -6.10
N ALA A 88 22.10 17.18 -5.39
CA ALA A 88 23.20 18.15 -5.49
C ALA A 88 24.54 17.57 -5.01
N GLU A 89 24.56 16.81 -3.91
CA GLU A 89 25.78 16.17 -3.41
C GLU A 89 26.31 15.14 -4.42
N ILE A 90 25.45 14.28 -4.95
CA ILE A 90 25.85 13.24 -5.93
C ILE A 90 26.24 13.87 -7.27
N ALA A 91 25.57 14.94 -7.68
CA ALA A 91 25.92 15.68 -8.89
C ALA A 91 27.36 16.21 -8.86
N SER A 92 27.85 16.67 -7.71
CA SER A 92 29.25 17.10 -7.57
C SER A 92 30.27 15.98 -7.85
N LYS A 93 29.89 14.71 -7.60
CA LYS A 93 30.77 13.55 -7.72
C LYS A 93 30.63 12.82 -9.07
N LYS A 94 29.40 12.50 -9.48
CA LYS A 94 29.08 11.64 -10.63
C LYS A 94 28.26 12.32 -11.72
N GLY A 95 27.78 13.53 -11.49
CA GLY A 95 26.99 14.32 -12.44
C GLY A 95 27.63 15.66 -12.73
N LEU A 96 26.80 16.70 -12.80
CA LEU A 96 27.24 18.08 -13.02
C LEU A 96 26.76 18.97 -11.89
N SER A 97 27.70 19.62 -11.24
CA SER A 97 27.44 20.70 -10.29
C SER A 97 26.85 21.93 -11.01
N GLN A 98 26.16 22.79 -10.26
CA GLN A 98 25.59 24.02 -10.83
C GLN A 98 26.67 24.90 -11.51
N GLN A 99 27.87 24.94 -10.95
CA GLN A 99 29.00 25.69 -11.52
C GLN A 99 29.44 25.14 -12.88
N GLU A 100 29.48 23.81 -13.03
CA GLU A 100 29.80 23.14 -14.30
C GLU A 100 28.72 23.38 -15.36
N ILE A 101 27.44 23.37 -14.95
CA ILE A 101 26.31 23.71 -15.83
C ILE A 101 26.45 25.15 -16.34
N ASP A 102 26.69 26.10 -15.43
CA ASP A 102 26.83 27.52 -15.77
C ASP A 102 28.01 27.75 -16.72
N MET A 103 29.15 27.09 -16.49
CA MET A 103 30.31 27.14 -17.37
C MET A 103 30.00 26.63 -18.79
N ILE A 104 29.27 25.51 -18.90
CA ILE A 104 28.85 24.98 -20.20
C ILE A 104 27.91 25.96 -20.89
N LEU A 105 26.90 26.49 -20.19
CA LEU A 105 25.94 27.42 -20.77
C LEU A 105 26.62 28.71 -21.26
N VAL A 106 27.59 29.24 -20.52
CA VAL A 106 28.38 30.42 -20.92
C VAL A 106 29.23 30.11 -22.15
N GLN A 107 29.97 29.00 -22.17
CA GLN A 107 30.80 28.65 -23.33
C GLN A 107 30.00 28.25 -24.57
N SER A 108 28.77 27.79 -24.38
CA SER A 108 27.86 27.41 -25.46
C SER A 108 27.07 28.58 -26.04
N THR A 109 27.19 29.78 -25.46
CA THR A 109 26.44 30.97 -25.90
C THR A 109 27.40 32.11 -26.20
N ALA A 110 27.51 32.48 -27.48
CA ALA A 110 28.33 33.61 -27.93
C ALA A 110 27.51 34.49 -28.87
N ASN A 111 27.59 35.82 -28.70
CA ASN A 111 26.87 36.79 -29.54
C ASN A 111 25.36 36.51 -29.70
N ASN A 112 24.70 36.08 -28.62
CA ASN A 112 23.28 35.71 -28.60
C ASN A 112 22.90 34.49 -29.47
N GLN A 113 23.89 33.71 -29.92
CA GLN A 113 23.71 32.47 -30.67
C GLN A 113 24.18 31.26 -29.85
N VAL A 114 23.57 30.10 -30.09
CA VAL A 114 23.88 28.84 -29.41
C VAL A 114 24.87 28.04 -30.27
N ASN A 115 26.09 27.87 -29.76
CA ASN A 115 27.16 27.09 -30.39
C ASN A 115 27.57 25.92 -29.47
N TYR A 116 26.60 25.07 -29.11
CA TYR A 116 26.86 23.88 -28.30
C TYR A 116 27.49 22.76 -29.13
N SER A 117 28.55 22.12 -28.61
CA SER A 117 29.21 20.99 -29.28
C SER A 117 29.99 20.12 -28.30
N LYS A 118 30.36 18.91 -28.72
CA LYS A 118 31.16 17.98 -27.91
C LYS A 118 32.53 18.54 -27.50
N SER A 119 33.16 19.36 -28.34
CA SER A 119 34.47 19.96 -28.04
C SER A 119 34.41 20.92 -26.84
N ILE A 120 33.27 21.55 -26.58
CA ILE A 120 33.07 22.37 -25.37
C ILE A 120 33.11 21.49 -24.12
N LEU A 121 32.48 20.31 -24.16
CA LEU A 121 32.53 19.35 -23.05
C LEU A 121 33.96 18.84 -22.83
N GLU A 122 34.68 18.54 -23.90
CA GLU A 122 36.09 18.09 -23.83
C GLU A 122 37.02 19.18 -23.28
N ASN A 123 36.74 20.45 -23.57
CA ASN A 123 37.49 21.59 -23.04
C ASN A 123 37.25 21.81 -21.55
N ILE A 124 36.02 21.63 -21.08
CA ILE A 124 35.63 21.83 -19.67
C ILE A 124 36.08 20.64 -18.81
N PHE A 125 35.90 19.41 -19.30
CA PHE A 125 36.13 18.19 -18.52
C PHE A 125 37.38 17.41 -18.94
N LYS A 126 38.49 18.11 -19.27
CA LYS A 126 39.75 17.50 -19.77
C LYS A 126 40.25 16.30 -18.95
N THR A 127 40.05 16.33 -17.63
CA THR A 127 40.51 15.28 -16.70
C THR A 127 39.42 14.28 -16.28
N GLN A 128 38.19 14.42 -16.79
CA GLN A 128 37.01 13.65 -16.37
C GLN A 128 36.24 13.06 -17.57
N PRO A 129 36.80 12.05 -18.25
CA PRO A 129 36.22 11.47 -19.46
C PRO A 129 34.86 10.80 -19.22
N GLU A 130 34.58 10.35 -18.00
CA GLU A 130 33.28 9.77 -17.65
C GLU A 130 32.15 10.82 -17.69
N LYS A 131 32.40 12.04 -17.19
CA LYS A 131 31.40 13.13 -17.25
C LYS A 131 31.08 13.52 -18.69
N ILE A 132 32.09 13.56 -19.56
CA ILE A 132 31.90 13.82 -20.99
C ILE A 132 30.96 12.78 -21.59
N LYS A 133 31.23 11.48 -21.39
CA LYS A 133 30.37 10.41 -21.93
C LYS A 133 28.93 10.52 -21.45
N ILE A 134 28.72 10.81 -20.16
CA ILE A 134 27.38 10.92 -19.57
C ILE A 134 26.59 12.06 -20.20
N VAL A 135 27.19 13.26 -20.29
CA VAL A 135 26.54 14.44 -20.87
C VAL A 135 26.31 14.24 -22.36
N ASP A 136 27.35 13.84 -23.08
CA ASP A 136 27.34 13.64 -24.53
C ASP A 136 26.24 12.65 -24.96
N ASN A 137 26.11 11.52 -24.27
CA ASN A 137 25.07 10.54 -24.56
C ASN A 137 23.65 11.10 -24.35
N ALA A 138 23.47 12.02 -23.41
CA ALA A 138 22.17 12.61 -23.09
C ALA A 138 21.83 13.84 -23.95
N THR A 139 22.83 14.54 -24.48
CA THR A 139 22.67 15.83 -25.19
C THR A 139 23.14 15.80 -26.64
N ASN A 140 23.61 14.66 -27.18
CA ASN A 140 24.09 14.55 -28.56
C ASN A 140 23.10 15.06 -29.61
N TRP A 141 21.81 14.82 -29.41
CA TRP A 141 20.74 15.28 -30.28
C TRP A 141 20.64 16.82 -30.36
N MET A 142 21.14 17.53 -29.35
CA MET A 142 21.09 19.00 -29.25
C MET A 142 22.08 19.72 -30.17
N TYR A 143 23.10 19.02 -30.68
CA TYR A 143 24.09 19.60 -31.61
C TYR A 143 24.14 18.86 -32.96
N THR A 144 23.06 18.16 -33.31
CA THR A 144 22.90 17.55 -34.63
C THR A 144 22.71 18.60 -35.73
N SER A 145 23.08 18.27 -36.97
CA SER A 145 22.96 19.18 -38.12
C SER A 145 21.52 19.65 -38.40
N SER A 146 20.51 18.93 -37.89
CA SER A 146 19.08 19.25 -38.02
C SER A 146 18.51 20.08 -36.88
N LYS A 147 19.18 20.17 -35.72
CA LYS A 147 18.68 20.93 -34.56
C LYS A 147 19.43 22.26 -34.43
N LYS A 148 18.70 23.36 -34.61
CA LYS A 148 19.18 24.73 -34.33
C LYS A 148 18.27 25.38 -33.30
N TYR A 149 18.85 26.17 -32.40
CA TYR A 149 18.11 26.93 -31.40
C TYR A 149 18.02 28.40 -31.82
N ASP A 150 16.82 28.86 -32.14
CA ASP A 150 16.56 30.27 -32.47
C ASP A 150 16.52 31.15 -31.21
N LYS A 151 16.15 30.56 -30.07
CA LYS A 151 16.10 31.22 -28.77
C LYS A 151 17.06 30.54 -27.79
N LEU A 152 17.85 31.38 -27.13
CA LEU A 152 18.78 30.96 -26.07
C LEU A 152 18.05 30.34 -24.87
N ALA A 153 16.82 30.80 -24.59
CA ALA A 153 15.96 30.25 -23.54
C ALA A 153 15.58 28.78 -23.79
N ASP A 154 15.29 28.41 -25.04
CA ASP A 154 14.89 27.03 -25.39
C ASP A 154 16.08 26.08 -25.21
N PHE A 155 17.29 26.50 -25.62
CA PHE A 155 18.51 25.75 -25.35
C PHE A 155 18.77 25.58 -23.85
N LYS A 156 18.69 26.67 -23.07
CA LYS A 156 18.89 26.61 -21.62
C LYS A 156 17.89 25.66 -20.95
N ASN A 157 16.62 25.70 -21.37
CA ASN A 157 15.59 24.81 -20.83
C ASN A 157 15.88 23.35 -21.19
N ASP A 158 16.12 23.03 -22.46
CA ASP A 158 16.41 21.66 -22.89
C ASP A 158 17.67 21.10 -22.21
N PHE A 159 18.72 21.92 -22.10
CA PHE A 159 19.96 21.54 -21.43
C PHE A 159 19.75 21.29 -19.95
N ASN A 160 19.16 22.25 -19.23
CA ASN A 160 18.93 22.15 -17.79
C ASN A 160 18.01 20.96 -17.45
N ASN A 161 16.99 20.70 -18.26
CA ASN A 161 16.12 19.55 -18.09
C ASN A 161 16.91 18.25 -18.22
N LYS A 162 17.77 18.10 -19.23
CA LYS A 162 18.59 16.90 -19.40
C LYS A 162 19.65 16.71 -18.33
N ILE A 163 20.30 17.79 -17.88
CA ILE A 163 21.24 17.66 -16.76
C ILE A 163 20.51 17.34 -15.45
N SER A 164 19.30 17.88 -15.24
CA SER A 164 18.46 17.51 -14.09
C SER A 164 18.11 16.03 -14.11
N ASP A 165 17.71 15.48 -15.27
CA ASP A 165 17.41 14.06 -15.44
C ASP A 165 18.63 13.18 -15.13
N ILE A 166 19.81 13.54 -15.66
CA ILE A 166 21.08 12.83 -15.41
C ILE A 166 21.42 12.83 -13.92
N ASN A 167 21.37 14.01 -13.28
CA ASN A 167 21.71 14.15 -11.87
C ASN A 167 20.75 13.33 -10.99
N LYS A 168 19.44 13.35 -11.30
CA LYS A 168 18.44 12.52 -10.61
C LYS A 168 18.68 11.03 -10.84
N GLN A 169 19.01 10.61 -12.06
CA GLN A 169 19.29 9.21 -12.39
C GLN A 169 20.52 8.70 -11.62
N ASN A 170 21.59 9.51 -11.56
CA ASN A 170 22.78 9.19 -10.79
C ASN A 170 22.54 9.12 -9.28
N ALA A 171 21.57 9.89 -8.78
CA ALA A 171 21.16 9.87 -7.37
C ALA A 171 20.08 8.82 -7.05
N SER A 172 19.51 8.15 -8.05
CA SER A 172 18.27 7.35 -7.94
C SER A 172 18.26 6.29 -6.83
N GLU A 173 19.41 5.69 -6.52
CA GLU A 173 19.59 4.71 -5.45
C GLU A 173 19.40 5.31 -4.04
N PHE A 174 19.67 6.60 -3.90
CA PHE A 174 19.62 7.35 -2.64
C PHE A 174 18.32 8.14 -2.46
N LEU A 175 17.51 8.29 -3.52
CA LEU A 175 16.29 9.07 -3.47
C LEU A 175 15.17 8.36 -2.70
N ILE A 176 14.38 9.16 -2.00
CA ILE A 176 13.13 8.72 -1.39
C ILE A 176 12.00 9.07 -2.36
N TYR A 177 11.40 8.04 -2.98
CA TYR A 177 10.25 8.24 -3.85
C TYR A 177 9.00 8.50 -3.02
N ASP A 178 8.44 9.69 -3.16
CA ASP A 178 7.22 10.09 -2.48
C ASP A 178 6.00 9.38 -3.06
N ASN A 179 5.76 8.15 -2.59
CA ASN A 179 4.65 7.32 -3.00
C ASN A 179 3.81 6.91 -1.78
N LYS A 180 2.62 6.35 -2.04
CA LYS A 180 1.66 5.98 -0.98
C LYS A 180 2.21 5.01 0.06
N TYR A 181 3.16 4.14 -0.30
CA TYR A 181 3.75 3.17 0.62
C TYR A 181 4.78 3.84 1.53
N VAL A 182 5.66 4.67 0.98
CA VAL A 182 6.63 5.45 1.78
C VAL A 182 5.91 6.39 2.75
N ARG A 183 4.87 7.09 2.28
CA ARG A 183 4.02 7.94 3.15
C ARG A 183 3.37 7.12 4.26
N TYR A 184 2.86 5.92 3.94
CA TYR A 184 2.29 5.01 4.93
C TYR A 184 3.32 4.58 5.97
N ASP A 185 4.49 4.11 5.54
CA ASP A 185 5.54 3.60 6.42
C ASP A 185 6.05 4.68 7.39
N ILE A 186 6.28 5.91 6.89
CA ILE A 186 6.69 7.05 7.72
C ILE A 186 5.64 7.36 8.78
N ALA A 187 4.38 7.57 8.38
CA ALA A 187 3.34 7.92 9.35
C ALA A 187 3.02 6.77 10.31
N LYS A 188 3.16 5.50 9.87
CA LYS A 188 2.98 4.32 10.70
C LYS A 188 4.04 4.26 11.79
N ALA A 189 5.31 4.50 11.43
CA ALA A 189 6.42 4.55 12.39
C ALA A 189 6.35 5.77 13.32
N ALA A 190 5.76 6.88 12.85
CA ALA A 190 5.62 8.13 13.59
C ALA A 190 4.33 8.22 14.43
N SER A 191 3.45 7.22 14.40
CA SER A 191 2.18 7.26 15.13
C SER A 191 2.39 7.22 16.65
N ILE A 192 1.70 8.11 17.36
CA ILE A 192 1.70 8.21 18.82
C ILE A 192 0.28 8.39 19.39
N GLY A 193 0.13 8.13 20.68
CA GLY A 193 -1.09 8.41 21.44
C GLY A 193 -1.96 7.18 21.73
N LEU A 194 -3.17 7.44 22.24
CA LEU A 194 -4.00 6.47 22.95
C LEU A 194 -4.21 5.12 22.23
N VAL A 195 -4.44 5.15 20.91
CA VAL A 195 -4.67 3.94 20.09
C VAL A 195 -3.40 3.10 19.95
N VAL A 196 -2.25 3.76 19.78
CA VAL A 196 -0.94 3.10 19.60
C VAL A 196 -0.47 2.48 20.91
N ASP A 197 -0.75 3.13 22.03
CA ASP A 197 -0.33 2.68 23.35
C ASP A 197 -1.22 1.52 23.86
N ASN A 198 -2.49 1.46 23.42
CA ASN A 198 -3.49 0.50 23.92
C ASN A 198 -4.08 -0.39 22.80
N LYS A 199 -3.22 -0.91 21.91
CA LYS A 199 -3.67 -1.65 20.70
C LYS A 199 -4.65 -2.79 20.99
N TRP A 200 -4.38 -3.62 22.01
CA TRP A 200 -5.27 -4.72 22.41
C TRP A 200 -6.64 -4.26 22.90
N LEU A 201 -6.69 -3.15 23.64
CA LEU A 201 -7.94 -2.57 24.10
C LEU A 201 -8.77 -2.10 22.91
N PHE A 202 -8.18 -1.34 21.99
CA PHE A 202 -8.92 -0.89 20.80
C PHE A 202 -9.29 -2.03 19.88
N TRP A 203 -8.47 -3.07 19.79
CA TRP A 203 -8.83 -4.29 19.07
C TRP A 203 -10.08 -4.94 19.66
N PHE A 204 -10.14 -5.08 20.99
CA PHE A 204 -11.31 -5.61 21.67
C PHE A 204 -12.54 -4.70 21.52
N LEU A 205 -12.38 -3.38 21.68
CA LEU A 205 -13.49 -2.42 21.58
C LEU A 205 -14.07 -2.32 20.16
N THR A 206 -13.29 -2.63 19.12
CA THR A 206 -13.72 -2.54 17.72
C THR A 206 -14.12 -3.91 17.16
N PHE A 207 -13.18 -4.85 17.06
CA PHE A 207 -13.43 -6.19 16.53
C PHE A 207 -14.10 -7.09 17.56
N GLY A 208 -13.62 -7.11 18.81
CA GLY A 208 -14.18 -7.96 19.87
C GLY A 208 -15.65 -7.67 20.13
N LEU A 209 -15.99 -6.42 20.45
CA LEU A 209 -17.39 -5.98 20.63
C LEU A 209 -18.21 -6.14 19.34
N GLY A 210 -17.62 -5.90 18.17
CA GLY A 210 -18.30 -6.11 16.89
C GLY A 210 -18.71 -7.57 16.67
N ILE A 211 -17.81 -8.52 16.97
CA ILE A 211 -18.08 -9.95 16.90
C ILE A 211 -19.13 -10.34 17.94
N ILE A 212 -18.95 -9.94 19.20
CA ILE A 212 -19.88 -10.26 20.29
C ILE A 212 -21.28 -9.72 19.99
N GLY A 213 -21.40 -8.44 19.62
CA GLY A 213 -22.66 -7.79 19.28
C GLY A 213 -23.36 -8.47 18.09
N SER A 214 -22.61 -8.79 17.04
CA SER A 214 -23.13 -9.53 15.87
C SER A 214 -23.63 -10.92 16.25
N LEU A 215 -22.85 -11.68 17.04
CA LEU A 215 -23.23 -13.01 17.48
C LEU A 215 -24.43 -12.98 18.43
N MET A 216 -24.51 -12.02 19.34
CA MET A 216 -25.70 -11.82 20.17
C MET A 216 -26.95 -11.59 19.30
N PHE A 217 -26.85 -10.76 18.25
CA PHE A 217 -27.95 -10.52 17.33
C PHE A 217 -28.34 -11.79 16.54
N ILE A 218 -27.35 -12.51 16.01
CA ILE A 218 -27.56 -13.70 15.18
C ILE A 218 -28.10 -14.88 16.02
N ILE A 219 -27.43 -15.20 17.12
CA ILE A 219 -27.77 -16.35 17.98
C ILE A 219 -29.12 -16.15 18.66
N SER A 220 -29.44 -14.93 19.11
CA SER A 220 -30.77 -14.67 19.68
C SER A 220 -31.90 -14.88 18.65
N GLY A 221 -31.62 -14.69 17.36
CA GLY A 221 -32.52 -15.03 16.26
C GLY A 221 -32.89 -16.52 16.21
N LEU A 222 -31.97 -17.42 16.56
CA LEU A 222 -32.26 -18.87 16.64
C LEU A 222 -33.36 -19.18 17.65
N PHE A 223 -33.35 -18.51 18.81
CA PHE A 223 -34.33 -18.76 19.87
C PHE A 223 -35.67 -18.05 19.62
N LEU A 224 -35.65 -16.94 18.87
CA LEU A 224 -36.88 -16.23 18.48
C LEU A 224 -37.59 -16.89 17.31
N GLU A 225 -36.84 -17.51 16.40
CA GLU A 225 -37.37 -18.23 15.25
C GLU A 225 -36.78 -19.66 15.19
N PRO A 226 -37.24 -20.56 16.09
CA PRO A 226 -36.62 -21.87 16.32
C PRO A 226 -36.83 -22.87 15.18
N ILE A 227 -37.73 -22.60 14.23
CA ILE A 227 -37.98 -23.47 13.07
C ILE A 227 -36.96 -23.17 11.98
N ALA A 228 -36.21 -24.20 11.56
CA ALA A 228 -35.24 -24.10 10.48
C ALA A 228 -35.95 -23.90 9.14
N GLY A 229 -35.36 -23.10 8.24
CA GLY A 229 -35.92 -22.93 6.89
C GLY A 229 -35.63 -21.57 6.27
N ILE A 230 -35.92 -21.46 4.98
CA ILE A 230 -35.78 -20.22 4.23
C ILE A 230 -37.05 -19.39 4.45
N LYS A 231 -36.99 -18.45 5.38
CA LYS A 231 -38.04 -17.45 5.61
C LYS A 231 -37.58 -16.13 5.02
N ASN A 232 -38.14 -15.74 3.87
CA ASN A 232 -37.83 -14.49 3.19
C ASN A 232 -38.99 -13.47 3.29
N ASN A 233 -39.83 -13.60 4.32
CA ASN A 233 -41.06 -12.82 4.44
C ASN A 233 -40.72 -11.36 4.71
N GLY A 234 -41.18 -10.44 3.84
CA GLY A 234 -41.08 -9.00 4.07
C GLY A 234 -39.67 -8.40 4.06
N ILE A 235 -38.62 -9.14 3.67
CA ILE A 235 -37.23 -8.66 3.71
C ILE A 235 -37.06 -7.36 2.92
N TYR A 236 -37.72 -7.21 1.78
CA TYR A 236 -37.63 -5.99 0.96
C TYR A 236 -38.43 -4.80 1.53
N LEU A 237 -39.19 -4.97 2.61
CA LEU A 237 -39.92 -3.89 3.29
C LEU A 237 -39.10 -3.26 4.42
N GLU A 238 -38.11 -3.97 4.94
CA GLU A 238 -37.24 -3.49 6.01
C GLU A 238 -36.22 -2.47 5.47
N THR A 239 -36.01 -1.38 6.20
CA THR A 239 -35.13 -0.27 5.79
C THR A 239 -33.67 -0.67 5.61
N ALA A 240 -33.21 -1.69 6.35
CA ALA A 240 -31.86 -2.23 6.29
C ALA A 240 -31.61 -3.19 5.11
N THR A 241 -32.66 -3.73 4.49
CA THR A 241 -32.57 -4.73 3.40
C THR A 241 -33.28 -4.30 2.12
N ASN A 242 -33.80 -3.07 2.09
CA ASN A 242 -34.26 -2.36 0.90
C ASN A 242 -33.23 -1.28 0.46
N ARG A 243 -33.49 -0.56 -0.64
CA ARG A 243 -32.75 0.64 -1.09
C ARG A 243 -32.99 1.86 -0.19
N GLY A 244 -32.99 1.66 1.13
CA GLY A 244 -33.21 2.70 2.14
C GLY A 244 -31.93 3.46 2.51
N TRP A 245 -32.06 4.44 3.40
CA TRP A 245 -30.96 5.30 3.84
C TRP A 245 -29.79 4.52 4.47
N VAL A 246 -30.07 3.41 5.17
CA VAL A 246 -29.04 2.53 5.75
C VAL A 246 -28.12 1.99 4.66
N GLY A 247 -28.69 1.53 3.54
CA GLY A 247 -27.92 1.05 2.40
C GLY A 247 -27.04 2.13 1.77
N VAL A 248 -27.54 3.37 1.68
CA VAL A 248 -26.78 4.53 1.18
C VAL A 248 -25.62 4.88 2.12
N CYS A 249 -25.85 4.88 3.44
CA CYS A 249 -24.80 5.12 4.43
C CYS A 249 -23.71 4.04 4.37
N VAL A 250 -24.09 2.75 4.31
CA VAL A 250 -23.14 1.64 4.17
C VAL A 250 -22.37 1.72 2.84
N PHE A 251 -23.05 2.06 1.74
CA PHE A 251 -22.41 2.28 0.45
C PHE A 251 -21.38 3.40 0.52
N GLY A 252 -21.74 4.58 1.05
CA GLY A 252 -20.82 5.71 1.21
C GLY A 252 -19.62 5.36 2.09
N PHE A 253 -19.85 4.64 3.19
CA PHE A 253 -18.78 4.15 4.05
C PHE A 253 -17.83 3.20 3.31
N LEU A 254 -18.35 2.19 2.59
CA LEU A 254 -17.53 1.24 1.85
C LEU A 254 -16.74 1.92 0.73
N VAL A 255 -17.36 2.81 -0.04
CA VAL A 255 -16.66 3.57 -1.09
C VAL A 255 -15.52 4.39 -0.48
N THR A 256 -15.80 5.12 0.60
CA THR A 256 -14.79 5.92 1.30
C THR A 256 -13.66 5.04 1.84
N PHE A 257 -14.00 3.93 2.48
CA PHE A 257 -13.04 2.95 2.98
C PHE A 257 -12.10 2.45 1.86
N TYR A 258 -12.64 2.04 0.72
CA TYR A 258 -11.85 1.55 -0.41
C TYR A 258 -11.00 2.65 -1.06
N VAL A 259 -11.51 3.87 -1.20
CA VAL A 259 -10.74 5.02 -1.71
C VAL A 259 -9.54 5.30 -0.82
N LEU A 260 -9.74 5.34 0.50
CA LEU A 260 -8.64 5.53 1.46
C LEU A 260 -7.65 4.37 1.39
N LEU A 261 -8.13 3.13 1.36
CA LEU A 261 -7.30 1.94 1.35
C LEU A 261 -6.40 1.85 0.11
N TYR A 262 -6.91 2.17 -1.08
CA TYR A 262 -6.15 2.05 -2.33
C TYR A 262 -5.26 3.26 -2.61
N PHE A 263 -5.74 4.47 -2.35
CA PHE A 263 -5.07 5.71 -2.79
C PHE A 263 -4.35 6.44 -1.67
N ASN A 264 -4.91 6.48 -0.45
CA ASN A 264 -4.38 7.25 0.68
C ASN A 264 -4.28 6.42 1.97
N PRO A 265 -3.54 5.30 1.98
CA PRO A 265 -3.50 4.38 3.12
C PRO A 265 -2.93 5.04 4.39
N TYR A 266 -2.13 6.11 4.26
CA TYR A 266 -1.60 6.86 5.40
C TYR A 266 -2.72 7.49 6.26
N LEU A 267 -3.92 7.72 5.72
CA LEU A 267 -5.05 8.26 6.48
C LEU A 267 -5.71 7.23 7.41
N ILE A 268 -5.52 5.93 7.16
CA ILE A 268 -6.14 4.84 7.92
C ILE A 268 -5.16 4.15 8.88
N ILE A 269 -4.07 4.82 9.22
CA ILE A 269 -3.01 4.25 10.05
C ILE A 269 -3.53 3.84 11.43
N SER A 270 -4.41 4.63 12.04
CA SER A 270 -5.06 4.26 13.31
C SER A 270 -5.74 2.88 13.23
N TRP A 271 -6.43 2.57 12.13
CA TRP A 271 -7.05 1.26 11.93
C TRP A 271 -6.03 0.14 11.79
N THR A 272 -4.94 0.39 11.05
CA THR A 272 -3.88 -0.62 10.91
C THR A 272 -3.14 -0.84 12.24
N ASN A 273 -3.00 0.19 13.09
CA ASN A 273 -2.39 0.08 14.42
C ASN A 273 -3.18 -0.86 15.34
N ILE A 274 -4.50 -0.86 15.23
CA ILE A 274 -5.39 -1.75 15.99
C ILE A 274 -5.10 -3.23 15.71
N VAL A 275 -4.71 -3.57 14.47
CA VAL A 275 -4.48 -4.95 14.05
C VAL A 275 -3.00 -5.36 14.08
N ASP A 276 -2.08 -4.48 14.46
CA ASP A 276 -0.66 -4.84 14.63
C ASP A 276 -0.45 -6.04 15.58
N PRO A 277 -1.12 -6.14 16.76
CA PRO A 277 -0.91 -7.29 17.64
C PRO A 277 -1.25 -8.62 16.98
N LEU A 278 -2.25 -8.64 16.09
CA LEU A 278 -2.57 -9.84 15.31
C LEU A 278 -1.49 -10.15 14.28
N LYS A 279 -0.92 -9.13 13.63
CA LYS A 279 0.21 -9.32 12.70
C LYS A 279 1.45 -9.87 13.42
N GLN A 280 1.66 -9.43 14.65
CA GLN A 280 2.79 -9.86 15.50
C GLN A 280 2.71 -11.33 15.92
N ILE A 281 1.53 -11.96 15.88
CA ILE A 281 1.38 -13.42 16.07
C ILE A 281 2.06 -14.19 14.94
N PHE A 282 2.05 -13.64 13.73
CA PHE A 282 2.72 -14.24 12.58
C PHE A 282 4.20 -13.87 12.60
N VAL A 283 4.52 -12.57 12.51
CA VAL A 283 5.89 -12.08 12.35
C VAL A 283 6.29 -11.28 13.58
N ALA A 284 7.37 -11.67 14.27
CA ALA A 284 7.91 -10.88 15.38
C ALA A 284 8.24 -9.45 14.90
N ASP A 285 7.79 -8.44 15.65
CA ASP A 285 7.84 -7.01 15.26
C ASP A 285 7.13 -6.66 13.95
N GLY A 286 6.25 -7.54 13.47
CA GLY A 286 5.47 -7.35 12.25
C GLY A 286 4.55 -6.13 12.36
N VAL A 287 4.59 -5.29 11.34
CA VAL A 287 3.73 -4.11 11.21
C VAL A 287 2.60 -4.44 10.24
N ALA A 288 1.35 -4.22 10.65
CA ALA A 288 0.21 -4.49 9.77
C ALA A 288 0.19 -3.50 8.61
N SER A 289 -0.11 -3.99 7.41
CA SER A 289 -0.40 -3.16 6.24
C SER A 289 -1.90 -2.88 6.13
N GLN A 290 -2.27 -1.95 5.25
CA GLN A 290 -3.68 -1.74 4.87
C GLN A 290 -4.33 -3.01 4.31
N TRP A 291 -3.58 -3.88 3.64
CA TRP A 291 -4.07 -5.15 3.11
C TRP A 291 -4.31 -6.17 4.23
N PHE A 292 -3.45 -6.18 5.25
CA PHE A 292 -3.65 -7.01 6.42
C PHE A 292 -4.92 -6.61 7.17
N LEU A 293 -5.14 -5.31 7.38
CA LEU A 293 -6.39 -4.79 7.96
C LEU A 293 -7.62 -5.24 7.16
N TYR A 294 -7.57 -5.10 5.83
CA TYR A 294 -8.63 -5.56 4.95
C TYR A 294 -8.89 -7.07 5.09
N GLY A 295 -7.82 -7.86 5.16
CA GLY A 295 -7.92 -9.31 5.37
C GLY A 295 -8.55 -9.68 6.70
N ILE A 296 -8.18 -9.01 7.79
CA ILE A 296 -8.81 -9.22 9.10
C ILE A 296 -10.29 -8.86 9.07
N LEU A 297 -10.67 -7.70 8.52
CA LEU A 297 -12.07 -7.30 8.37
C LEU A 297 -12.88 -8.32 7.56
N TYR A 298 -12.30 -8.82 6.48
CA TYR A 298 -12.90 -9.83 5.64
C TYR A 298 -13.09 -11.15 6.38
N CYS A 299 -12.04 -11.67 7.02
CA CYS A 299 -12.09 -12.90 7.80
C CYS A 299 -13.11 -12.82 8.93
N THR A 300 -13.14 -11.72 9.69
CA THR A 300 -14.15 -11.49 10.73
C THR A 300 -15.56 -11.52 10.16
N SER A 301 -15.80 -10.78 9.07
CA SER A 301 -17.12 -10.72 8.42
C SER A 301 -17.57 -12.09 7.90
N MET A 302 -16.65 -12.84 7.28
CA MET A 302 -16.91 -14.18 6.78
C MET A 302 -17.25 -15.15 7.90
N ILE A 303 -16.49 -15.17 8.99
CA ILE A 303 -16.77 -16.05 10.14
C ILE A 303 -18.16 -15.75 10.73
N VAL A 304 -18.45 -14.48 11.00
CA VAL A 304 -19.74 -14.06 11.60
C VAL A 304 -20.92 -14.41 10.68
N MET A 305 -20.82 -14.11 9.38
CA MET A 305 -21.87 -14.45 8.41
C MET A 305 -21.95 -15.95 8.12
N GLY A 306 -20.83 -16.65 8.21
CA GLY A 306 -20.74 -18.10 8.14
C GLY A 306 -21.53 -18.76 9.26
N ILE A 307 -21.37 -18.29 10.50
CA ILE A 307 -22.18 -18.74 11.66
C ILE A 307 -23.66 -18.51 11.41
N ARG A 308 -24.05 -17.34 10.88
CA ARG A 308 -25.44 -17.07 10.48
C ARG A 308 -25.96 -18.06 9.43
N MET A 309 -25.15 -18.39 8.43
CA MET A 309 -25.49 -19.35 7.38
C MET A 309 -25.65 -20.77 7.94
N PHE A 310 -24.74 -21.21 8.83
CA PHE A 310 -24.88 -22.50 9.53
C PHE A 310 -26.18 -22.58 10.32
N ILE A 311 -26.52 -21.52 11.08
CA ILE A 311 -27.78 -21.45 11.83
C ILE A 311 -29.00 -21.52 10.89
N LYS A 312 -29.00 -20.74 9.81
CA LYS A 312 -30.12 -20.67 8.85
C LYS A 312 -30.35 -22.01 8.13
N TYR A 313 -29.27 -22.67 7.71
CA TYR A 313 -29.32 -23.88 6.89
C TYR A 313 -29.02 -25.18 7.65
N ARG A 314 -29.12 -25.18 9.00
CA ARG A 314 -28.83 -26.34 9.87
C ARG A 314 -29.58 -27.64 9.51
N HIS A 315 -30.65 -27.56 8.74
CA HIS A 315 -31.45 -28.70 8.28
C HIS A 315 -30.92 -29.34 6.98
N ASN A 316 -29.99 -28.70 6.27
CA ASN A 316 -29.50 -29.13 4.96
C ASN A 316 -27.98 -29.35 5.00
N GLN A 317 -27.57 -30.63 4.95
CA GLN A 317 -26.16 -31.04 5.00
C GLN A 317 -25.33 -30.44 3.86
N TYR A 318 -25.88 -30.37 2.65
CA TYR A 318 -25.18 -29.76 1.51
C TYR A 318 -24.83 -28.29 1.78
N GLN A 319 -25.77 -27.53 2.36
CA GLN A 319 -25.54 -26.12 2.65
C GLN A 319 -24.53 -25.89 3.78
N ILE A 320 -24.50 -26.78 4.78
CA ILE A 320 -23.51 -26.76 5.85
C ILE A 320 -22.12 -27.03 5.27
N VAL A 321 -21.95 -28.13 4.53
CA VAL A 321 -20.65 -28.49 3.92
C VAL A 321 -20.18 -27.40 2.96
N ARG A 322 -21.08 -26.83 2.14
CA ARG A 322 -20.77 -25.72 1.24
C ARG A 322 -20.27 -24.49 2.00
N THR A 323 -20.93 -24.12 3.09
CA THR A 323 -20.51 -22.97 3.92
C THR A 323 -19.16 -23.22 4.59
N ALA A 324 -18.95 -24.44 5.13
CA ALA A 324 -17.68 -24.83 5.74
C ALA A 324 -16.53 -24.80 4.74
N SER A 325 -16.75 -25.32 3.53
CA SER A 325 -15.78 -25.27 2.43
C SER A 325 -15.42 -23.83 2.06
N VAL A 326 -16.42 -22.96 1.84
CA VAL A 326 -16.19 -21.55 1.49
C VAL A 326 -15.41 -20.83 2.59
N LEU A 327 -15.74 -21.04 3.87
CA LEU A 327 -15.00 -20.44 4.98
C LEU A 327 -13.56 -20.95 5.05
N PHE A 328 -13.35 -22.25 4.94
CA PHE A 328 -12.02 -22.87 4.97
C PHE A 328 -11.11 -22.26 3.91
N PHE A 329 -11.56 -22.28 2.65
CA PHE A 329 -10.74 -21.78 1.55
C PHE A 329 -10.52 -20.27 1.60
N GLN A 330 -11.54 -19.50 1.98
CA GLN A 330 -11.38 -18.05 2.06
C GLN A 330 -10.47 -17.63 3.21
N ILE A 331 -10.58 -18.23 4.39
CA ILE A 331 -9.76 -17.83 5.53
C ILE A 331 -8.33 -18.33 5.33
N ILE A 332 -8.15 -19.61 4.96
CA ILE A 332 -6.82 -20.23 4.89
C ILE A 332 -6.10 -19.85 3.61
N PHE A 333 -6.68 -20.10 2.44
CA PHE A 333 -5.96 -19.91 1.17
C PHE A 333 -5.93 -18.44 0.74
N ALA A 334 -7.00 -17.68 0.96
CA ALA A 334 -7.04 -16.30 0.47
C ALA A 334 -6.35 -15.28 1.39
N PHE A 335 -6.17 -15.58 2.68
CA PHE A 335 -5.57 -14.66 3.64
C PHE A 335 -4.45 -15.28 4.47
N LEU A 336 -4.70 -16.38 5.18
CA LEU A 336 -3.73 -16.93 6.12
C LEU A 336 -2.44 -17.41 5.42
N LEU A 337 -2.57 -18.00 4.23
CA LEU A 337 -1.45 -18.56 3.48
C LEU A 337 -0.43 -17.49 3.06
N VAL A 338 -0.89 -16.32 2.60
CA VAL A 338 -0.02 -15.19 2.22
C VAL A 338 0.79 -14.69 3.42
N GLU A 339 0.21 -14.76 4.62
CA GLU A 339 0.84 -14.31 5.87
C GLU A 339 1.73 -15.37 6.52
N ILE A 340 1.44 -16.66 6.31
CA ILE A 340 2.20 -17.79 6.86
C ILE A 340 3.45 -18.10 6.02
N LEU A 341 3.40 -18.00 4.69
CA LEU A 341 4.54 -18.35 3.83
C LEU A 341 5.83 -17.58 4.18
N PRO A 342 5.80 -16.26 4.46
CA PRO A 342 6.98 -15.51 4.89
C PRO A 342 7.64 -16.05 6.17
N LEU A 343 6.91 -16.75 7.04
CA LEU A 343 7.46 -17.33 8.27
C LEU A 343 8.46 -18.45 8.01
N PHE A 344 8.33 -19.11 6.86
CA PHE A 344 9.23 -20.17 6.42
C PHE A 344 10.34 -19.64 5.50
N GLY A 345 10.52 -18.31 5.41
CA GLY A 345 11.45 -17.67 4.48
C GLY A 345 11.01 -17.76 3.02
N LEU A 346 9.73 -18.07 2.77
CA LEU A 346 9.16 -18.24 1.44
C LEU A 346 8.47 -16.93 1.01
N PRO A 347 8.43 -16.61 -0.29
CA PRO A 347 7.70 -15.43 -0.75
C PRO A 347 6.22 -15.57 -0.38
N GLY A 348 5.64 -14.52 0.21
CA GLY A 348 4.20 -14.43 0.45
C GLY A 348 3.48 -14.33 -0.88
N VAL A 349 2.91 -15.44 -1.34
CA VAL A 349 2.27 -15.49 -2.65
C VAL A 349 0.83 -15.95 -2.50
N ASP A 350 -0.01 -15.24 -3.21
CA ASP A 350 -1.42 -15.51 -3.32
C ASP A 350 -1.66 -16.54 -4.43
N LEU A 351 -1.95 -17.79 -4.05
CA LEU A 351 -2.19 -18.88 -4.99
C LEU A 351 -3.35 -18.61 -5.97
N LYS A 352 -4.17 -17.56 -5.73
CA LYS A 352 -5.30 -17.16 -6.58
C LYS A 352 -4.93 -16.22 -7.70
N ASN A 353 -3.82 -15.53 -7.56
CA ASN A 353 -3.34 -14.58 -8.55
C ASN A 353 -2.65 -15.36 -9.68
N ALA A 354 -3.48 -15.88 -10.57
CA ALA A 354 -3.08 -16.53 -11.79
C ALA A 354 -3.34 -15.63 -13.00
N TRP A 355 -2.68 -15.91 -14.11
CA TRP A 355 -2.92 -15.25 -15.38
C TRP A 355 -4.37 -15.54 -15.89
N PRO A 356 -5.08 -14.65 -16.61
CA PRO A 356 -4.80 -13.25 -16.90
C PRO A 356 -5.29 -12.30 -15.79
N LEU A 357 -5.67 -12.80 -14.61
CA LEU A 357 -6.16 -11.96 -13.51
C LEU A 357 -5.04 -11.07 -12.96
N ASP A 358 -3.83 -11.60 -12.87
CA ASP A 358 -2.61 -10.84 -12.64
C ASP A 358 -1.96 -10.47 -13.98
N TYR A 359 -2.09 -9.20 -14.37
CA TYR A 359 -1.53 -8.66 -15.60
C TYR A 359 0.01 -8.72 -15.64
N ASN A 360 0.66 -8.70 -14.47
CA ASN A 360 2.11 -8.75 -14.37
C ASN A 360 2.63 -10.19 -14.24
N PHE A 361 1.76 -11.21 -14.26
CA PHE A 361 2.16 -12.59 -14.03
C PHE A 361 3.26 -13.07 -15.00
N VAL A 362 3.18 -12.66 -16.26
CA VAL A 362 4.10 -13.07 -17.34
C VAL A 362 5.13 -12.01 -17.71
N THR A 363 5.25 -10.91 -16.94
CA THR A 363 6.27 -9.89 -17.22
C THR A 363 7.66 -10.36 -16.81
N ASP A 364 8.68 -9.97 -17.58
CA ASP A 364 10.07 -10.44 -17.42
C ASP A 364 10.59 -10.41 -15.97
N TRP A 365 10.34 -9.32 -15.25
CA TRP A 365 10.80 -9.15 -13.86
C TRP A 365 10.10 -10.11 -12.88
N ASN A 366 8.80 -10.34 -13.04
CA ASN A 366 8.01 -11.17 -12.14
C ASN A 366 8.31 -12.66 -12.37
N VAL A 367 8.44 -13.06 -13.65
CA VAL A 367 8.89 -14.41 -14.01
C VAL A 367 10.28 -14.67 -13.44
N LYS A 368 11.22 -13.73 -13.60
CA LYS A 368 12.55 -13.85 -13.02
C LYS A 368 12.49 -14.00 -11.49
N GLN A 369 11.67 -13.21 -10.81
CA GLN A 369 11.47 -13.32 -9.36
C GLN A 369 10.96 -14.70 -8.93
N TYR A 370 9.99 -15.29 -9.65
CA TYR A 370 9.52 -16.66 -9.37
C TYR A 370 10.61 -17.72 -9.61
N LEU A 371 11.39 -17.60 -10.69
CA LEU A 371 12.43 -18.57 -11.02
C LEU A 371 13.62 -18.50 -10.05
N ASP A 372 13.95 -17.29 -9.57
CA ASP A 372 15.02 -17.02 -8.62
C ASP A 372 14.62 -17.38 -7.17
N ALA A 373 13.32 -17.44 -6.86
CA ALA A 373 12.78 -17.84 -5.55
C ALA A 373 12.80 -19.36 -5.27
N GLY A 374 13.65 -20.12 -5.97
CA GLY A 374 13.89 -21.54 -5.73
C GLY A 374 12.75 -22.47 -6.16
N HIS A 375 12.69 -23.67 -5.55
CA HIS A 375 11.72 -24.70 -5.93
C HIS A 375 10.27 -24.28 -5.73
N LEU A 376 9.98 -23.56 -4.63
CA LEU A 376 8.62 -23.07 -4.39
C LEU A 376 8.23 -22.05 -5.45
N GLY A 377 9.05 -21.03 -5.71
CA GLY A 377 8.74 -20.00 -6.71
C GLY A 377 8.45 -20.57 -8.09
N LYS A 378 9.24 -21.56 -8.52
CA LYS A 378 8.98 -22.33 -9.75
C LYS A 378 7.62 -23.05 -9.69
N PHE A 379 7.32 -23.77 -8.60
CA PHE A 379 6.02 -24.41 -8.42
C PHE A 379 4.87 -23.39 -8.51
N MET A 380 5.01 -22.21 -7.91
CA MET A 380 3.97 -21.17 -7.94
C MET A 380 3.72 -20.63 -9.35
N PHE A 381 4.79 -20.44 -10.12
CA PHE A 381 4.68 -20.02 -11.52
C PHE A 381 3.95 -21.07 -12.37
N PHE A 382 4.36 -22.35 -12.26
CA PHE A 382 3.67 -23.45 -12.95
C PHE A 382 2.23 -23.63 -12.47
N TRP A 383 2.00 -23.51 -11.15
CA TRP A 383 0.67 -23.56 -10.56
C TRP A 383 -0.23 -22.48 -11.14
N GLY A 384 0.23 -21.24 -11.25
CA GLY A 384 -0.55 -20.15 -11.84
C GLY A 384 -0.99 -20.47 -13.26
N ILE A 385 -0.10 -21.01 -14.11
CA ILE A 385 -0.43 -21.41 -15.49
C ILE A 385 -1.45 -22.56 -15.52
N ILE A 386 -1.21 -23.62 -14.72
CA ILE A 386 -2.11 -24.77 -14.62
C ILE A 386 -3.49 -24.33 -14.11
N LEU A 387 -3.51 -23.41 -13.14
CA LEU A 387 -4.73 -22.85 -12.58
C LEU A 387 -5.55 -22.18 -13.69
N SER A 388 -4.91 -21.33 -14.50
CA SER A 388 -5.54 -20.60 -15.60
C SER A 388 -6.08 -21.47 -16.72
N ILE A 389 -5.29 -22.45 -17.17
CA ILE A 389 -5.58 -23.20 -18.40
C ILE A 389 -6.41 -24.45 -18.11
N VAL A 390 -6.21 -25.10 -16.95
CA VAL A 390 -6.80 -26.40 -16.65
C VAL A 390 -7.84 -26.28 -15.53
N VAL A 391 -7.43 -25.80 -14.36
CA VAL A 391 -8.29 -25.87 -13.16
C VAL A 391 -9.49 -24.94 -13.28
N VAL A 392 -9.27 -23.68 -13.65
CA VAL A 392 -10.33 -22.67 -13.79
C VAL A 392 -11.36 -23.12 -14.83
N PRO A 393 -11.00 -23.46 -16.09
CA PRO A 393 -11.99 -23.88 -17.08
C PRO A 393 -12.73 -25.17 -16.69
N THR A 394 -12.02 -26.15 -16.12
CA THR A 394 -12.63 -27.41 -15.67
C THR A 394 -13.67 -27.15 -14.57
N MET A 395 -13.32 -26.34 -13.56
CA MET A 395 -14.21 -26.04 -12.45
C MET A 395 -15.38 -25.13 -12.88
N VAL A 396 -15.15 -24.20 -13.80
CA VAL A 396 -16.22 -23.38 -14.40
C VAL A 396 -17.18 -24.25 -15.20
N TYR A 397 -16.68 -25.19 -16.00
CA TYR A 397 -17.50 -26.07 -16.83
C TYR A 397 -18.41 -26.99 -15.99
N PHE A 398 -17.84 -27.66 -14.98
CA PHE A 398 -18.61 -28.61 -14.17
C PHE A 398 -19.46 -27.96 -13.07
N PHE A 399 -19.02 -26.83 -12.50
CA PHE A 399 -19.64 -26.24 -11.30
C PHE A 399 -20.15 -24.81 -11.49
N GLY A 400 -19.94 -24.18 -12.65
CA GLY A 400 -20.43 -22.83 -12.96
C GLY A 400 -19.88 -21.73 -12.05
N LYS A 401 -18.76 -21.97 -11.35
CA LYS A 401 -18.22 -21.04 -10.34
C LYS A 401 -17.32 -19.97 -10.93
N ARG A 402 -17.43 -18.75 -10.38
CA ARG A 402 -16.61 -17.58 -10.73
C ARG A 402 -15.36 -17.53 -9.83
N TRP A 403 -14.19 -17.74 -10.43
CA TRP A 403 -12.92 -17.98 -9.71
C TRP A 403 -12.41 -16.79 -8.87
N TYR A 404 -12.84 -15.57 -9.18
CA TYR A 404 -12.34 -14.34 -8.54
C TYR A 404 -12.97 -14.02 -7.18
N CYS A 405 -14.04 -14.72 -6.75
CA CYS A 405 -14.77 -14.40 -5.51
C CYS A 405 -14.69 -15.46 -4.40
N SER A 406 -14.51 -16.74 -4.73
CA SER A 406 -14.33 -17.80 -3.73
C SER A 406 -13.63 -18.99 -4.34
N TRP A 407 -12.58 -19.45 -3.67
CA TRP A 407 -12.00 -20.76 -3.94
C TRP A 407 -12.99 -21.85 -3.54
N VAL A 408 -13.44 -22.60 -4.54
CA VAL A 408 -14.25 -23.83 -4.45
C VAL A 408 -15.71 -23.71 -4.06
#